data_AF-A0A6J2PBE9-F1
#
_entry.id   AF-A0A6J2PBE9-F1
#
_cell.length_a   1.000
_cell.length_b   1.000
_cell.length_c   1.000
_cell.angle_alpha   90.00
_cell.angle_beta   90.00
_cell.angle_gamma   90.00
#
_symmetry.space_group_name_H-M   'P 1'
#
loop_
_entity.id
_entity.type
_entity.pdbx_description
1 polymer ?
#
loop_
_entity_poly.entity_id
_entity_poly.type
_entity_poly.pdbx_seq_one_letter_code
_entity_poly.pdbx_strand_id
1 'polypeptide(L)'
;MSTVLDDTAGDAPVRDFTVNLSRLAADSSLHQNARARQDISRASREELEDRFLRLHEETLLLKQHTHKQDDKIKKLGTKLMRLVKDRGRMEQLAAGGGQLVSRGRDVEMEEMMEELQDKVRGLQTENEGLKRRLLVAKGQLINSQSTRSTPYGRVQSRVNSGLTKLRDDASSPPTRTKSSEGGGRPPTGLLPRFGHSLLEEARAEVRNLENVMELQRRHVEEMEAASEMLREELRRKEAEYEERLLQVRQQQTSKLRSHVDSNVVLIQLQQQLSDRSVSVTELEGRFLQLQE
;
A
#
# COMPACT_ATOMS: atom_id res chain seq x y z
N MET A 1 -15.32 -11.30 67.02
CA MET A 1 -16.00 -10.07 66.56
C MET A 1 -15.00 -8.92 66.62
N SER A 2 -14.44 -8.51 65.47
CA SER A 2 -13.79 -7.22 65.16
C SER A 2 -12.88 -7.45 63.94
N THR A 3 -13.39 -7.31 62.72
CA THR A 3 -13.43 -6.09 61.89
C THR A 3 -12.04 -5.66 61.43
N VAL A 4 -11.73 -6.13 60.23
CA VAL A 4 -10.65 -5.73 59.33
C VAL A 4 -10.87 -4.26 58.97
N LEU A 5 -9.86 -3.41 59.17
CA LEU A 5 -9.87 -2.04 58.69
C LEU A 5 -9.47 -2.03 57.20
N ASP A 6 -10.39 -1.48 56.41
CA ASP A 6 -10.29 -1.16 54.99
C ASP A 6 -9.58 0.20 54.86
N ASP A 7 -8.33 0.19 54.37
CA ASP A 7 -7.58 1.40 54.02
C ASP A 7 -7.89 1.79 52.58
N THR A 8 -9.05 2.43 52.40
CA THR A 8 -9.43 3.12 51.16
C THR A 8 -9.14 4.61 51.26
N ALA A 9 -8.48 5.13 50.21
CA ALA A 9 -8.45 6.53 49.74
C ALA A 9 -7.71 7.60 50.57
N GLY A 10 -6.39 7.67 50.38
CA GLY A 10 -5.68 8.95 50.39
C GLY A 10 -5.87 9.68 49.06
N ASP A 11 -6.80 10.64 49.03
CA ASP A 11 -7.01 11.57 47.92
C ASP A 11 -5.77 12.47 47.75
N ALA A 12 -4.87 12.05 46.86
CA ALA A 12 -3.79 12.88 46.35
C ALA A 12 -4.16 13.27 44.91
N PRO A 13 -4.32 14.57 44.58
CA PRO A 13 -4.60 14.96 43.22
C PRO A 13 -3.40 14.59 42.34
N VAL A 14 -3.66 13.68 41.40
CA VAL A 14 -2.75 13.32 40.31
C VAL A 14 -2.45 14.61 39.55
N ARG A 15 -1.22 15.12 39.68
CA ARG A 15 -0.77 16.21 38.82
C ARG A 15 -0.62 15.64 37.42
N ASP A 16 -1.63 15.87 36.60
CA ASP A 16 -1.53 15.73 35.16
C ASP A 16 -0.39 16.62 34.68
N PHE A 17 0.74 16.00 34.31
CA PHE A 17 1.75 16.63 33.47
C PHE A 17 1.17 16.75 32.05
N THR A 18 0.06 17.46 31.91
CA THR A 18 -0.35 18.04 30.63
C THR A 18 0.67 19.13 30.34
N VAL A 19 1.78 18.73 29.72
CA VAL A 19 2.66 19.65 29.01
C VAL A 19 1.75 20.49 28.14
N ASN A 20 1.69 21.79 28.46
CA ASN A 20 0.81 22.80 27.86
C ASN A 20 1.17 23.05 26.38
N LEU A 21 1.07 22.01 25.55
CA LEU A 21 1.33 22.06 24.12
C LEU A 21 0.30 22.97 23.43
N SER A 22 -0.93 22.97 23.92
CA SER A 22 -2.02 23.83 23.46
C SER A 22 -1.76 25.31 23.72
N ARG A 23 -1.15 25.67 24.86
CA ARG A 23 -0.84 27.07 25.20
C ARG A 23 0.34 27.58 24.37
N LEU A 24 1.38 26.78 24.20
CA LEU A 24 2.52 27.12 23.35
C LEU A 24 2.15 27.18 21.85
N ALA A 25 1.26 26.29 21.38
CA ALA A 25 0.74 26.34 20.02
C ALA A 25 -0.18 27.55 19.79
N ALA A 26 -1.03 27.88 20.76
CA ALA A 26 -1.90 29.06 20.71
C ALA A 26 -1.08 30.35 20.70
N ASP A 27 -0.10 30.49 21.60
CA ASP A 27 0.76 31.66 21.69
C ASP A 27 1.60 31.81 20.41
N SER A 28 2.14 30.73 19.85
CA SER A 28 2.84 30.75 18.55
C SER A 28 1.91 31.17 17.39
N SER A 29 0.67 30.66 17.34
CA SER A 29 -0.30 30.99 16.29
C SER A 29 -0.78 32.45 16.32
N LEU A 30 -0.88 33.04 17.51
CA LEU A 30 -1.27 34.45 17.69
C LEU A 30 -0.16 35.38 17.21
N HIS A 31 1.10 35.07 17.52
CA HIS A 31 2.26 35.84 17.06
C HIS A 31 2.46 35.73 15.54
N GLN A 32 2.21 34.56 14.95
CA GLN A 32 2.23 34.39 13.49
C GLN A 32 1.12 35.19 12.81
N ASN A 33 -0.10 35.21 13.37
CA ASN A 33 -1.21 36.01 12.85
C ASN A 33 -0.97 37.52 12.93
N ALA A 34 -0.35 38.01 14.00
CA ALA A 34 -0.05 39.43 14.17
C ALA A 34 0.95 39.94 13.11
N ARG A 35 2.00 39.16 12.81
CA ARG A 35 2.96 39.48 11.74
C ARG A 35 2.34 39.37 10.35
N ALA A 36 1.55 38.32 10.10
CA ALA A 36 0.84 38.14 8.83
C ALA A 36 -0.09 39.32 8.53
N ARG A 37 -0.80 39.85 9.53
CA ARG A 37 -1.67 41.03 9.37
C ARG A 37 -0.90 42.29 8.98
N GLN A 38 0.29 42.50 9.57
CA GLN A 38 1.15 43.63 9.22
C GLN A 38 1.71 43.49 7.79
N ASP A 39 2.09 42.28 7.39
CA ASP A 39 2.60 41.97 6.04
C ASP A 39 1.51 42.08 4.95
N ILE A 40 0.25 41.81 5.30
CA ILE A 40 -0.91 42.00 4.41
C ILE A 40 -1.20 43.50 4.21
N SER A 41 -1.08 44.31 5.27
CA SER A 41 -1.32 45.77 5.18
C SER A 41 -0.28 46.53 4.36
N ARG A 42 0.90 45.95 4.17
CA ARG A 42 2.03 46.54 3.41
C ARG A 42 2.11 46.03 1.97
N ALA A 43 1.38 44.96 1.63
CA ALA A 43 1.40 44.36 0.30
C ALA A 43 0.55 45.15 -0.68
N SER A 44 0.97 45.18 -1.94
CA SER A 44 0.20 45.81 -3.01
C SER A 44 -1.06 44.99 -3.34
N ARG A 45 -2.01 45.59 -4.06
CA ARG A 45 -3.24 44.91 -4.48
C ARG A 45 -2.95 43.67 -5.34
N GLU A 46 -2.04 43.77 -6.31
CA GLU A 46 -1.64 42.67 -7.18
C GLU A 46 -0.99 41.53 -6.37
N GLU A 47 -0.11 41.87 -5.42
CA GLU A 47 0.50 40.86 -4.53
C GLU A 47 -0.53 40.13 -3.67
N LEU A 48 -1.59 40.83 -3.24
CA LEU A 48 -2.70 40.23 -2.51
C LEU A 48 -3.51 39.27 -3.37
N GLU A 49 -3.79 39.64 -4.61
CA GLU A 49 -4.51 38.81 -5.58
C GLU A 49 -3.71 37.52 -5.88
N ASP A 50 -2.39 37.63 -6.10
CA ASP A 50 -1.50 36.47 -6.30
C ASP A 50 -1.38 35.57 -5.06
N ARG A 51 -1.33 36.15 -3.86
CA ARG A 51 -1.35 35.39 -2.61
C ARG A 51 -2.68 34.68 -2.41
N PHE A 52 -3.80 35.33 -2.73
CA PHE A 52 -5.13 34.73 -2.66
C PHE A 52 -5.26 33.54 -3.63
N LEU A 53 -4.80 33.68 -4.87
CA LEU A 53 -4.83 32.60 -5.86
C LEU A 53 -4.00 31.39 -5.40
N ARG A 54 -2.75 31.60 -4.96
CA ARG A 54 -1.90 30.51 -4.45
C ARG A 54 -2.50 29.83 -3.22
N LEU A 55 -3.02 30.61 -2.27
CA LEU A 55 -3.65 30.07 -1.07
C LEU A 55 -4.94 29.31 -1.39
N HIS A 56 -5.68 29.73 -2.42
CA HIS A 56 -6.84 29.01 -2.91
C HIS A 56 -6.45 27.66 -3.52
N GLU A 57 -5.40 27.62 -4.35
CA GLU A 57 -4.85 26.38 -4.90
C GLU A 57 -4.36 25.43 -3.79
N GLU A 58 -3.62 25.97 -2.82
CA GLU A 58 -3.16 25.20 -1.64
C GLU A 58 -4.35 24.64 -0.85
N THR A 59 -5.38 25.44 -0.61
CA THR A 59 -6.61 25.01 0.06
C THR A 59 -7.31 23.88 -0.69
N LEU A 60 -7.32 23.94 -2.03
CA LEU A 60 -7.91 22.90 -2.87
C LEU A 60 -7.10 21.59 -2.78
N LEU A 61 -5.77 21.68 -2.80
CA LEU A 61 -4.88 20.53 -2.61
C LEU A 61 -5.04 19.90 -1.22
N LEU A 62 -5.13 20.71 -0.16
CA LEU A 62 -5.40 20.22 1.18
C LEU A 62 -6.74 19.49 1.25
N LYS A 63 -7.82 20.07 0.70
CA LYS A 63 -9.13 19.39 0.64
C LYS A 63 -9.05 18.06 -0.08
N GLN A 64 -8.33 18.00 -1.20
CA GLN A 64 -8.13 16.75 -1.92
C GLN A 64 -7.38 15.71 -1.07
N HIS A 65 -6.34 16.11 -0.35
CA HIS A 65 -5.61 15.22 0.56
C HIS A 65 -6.49 14.74 1.71
N THR A 66 -7.27 15.63 2.34
CA THR A 66 -8.22 15.29 3.40
C THR A 66 -9.24 14.28 2.91
N HIS A 67 -9.84 14.47 1.73
CA HIS A 67 -10.76 13.49 1.16
C HIS A 67 -10.10 12.12 0.94
N LYS A 68 -8.87 12.09 0.41
CA LYS A 68 -8.11 10.84 0.25
C LYS A 68 -7.85 10.14 1.59
N GLN A 69 -7.55 10.90 2.65
CA GLN A 69 -7.36 10.34 3.98
C GLN A 69 -8.67 9.84 4.58
N ASP A 70 -9.76 10.60 4.44
CA ASP A 70 -11.09 10.23 4.91
C ASP A 70 -11.58 8.93 4.24
N ASP A 71 -11.33 8.77 2.94
CA ASP A 71 -11.63 7.53 2.22
C ASP A 71 -10.80 6.33 2.73
N LYS A 72 -9.52 6.54 3.06
CA LYS A 72 -8.69 5.50 3.70
C LYS A 72 -9.23 5.13 5.06
N ILE A 73 -9.62 6.11 5.87
CA ILE A 73 -10.21 5.89 7.20
C ILE A 73 -11.51 5.09 7.06
N LYS A 74 -12.38 5.44 6.11
CA LYS A 74 -13.62 4.67 5.84
C LYS A 74 -13.32 3.23 5.46
N LYS A 75 -12.36 3.00 4.56
CA LYS A 75 -11.94 1.64 4.16
C LYS A 75 -11.37 0.83 5.32
N LEU A 76 -10.52 1.45 6.14
CA LEU A 76 -9.98 0.80 7.34
C LEU A 76 -11.09 0.52 8.36
N GLY A 77 -12.05 1.44 8.52
CA GLY A 77 -13.21 1.28 9.37
C GLY A 77 -14.08 0.09 8.96
N THR A 78 -14.36 -0.07 7.66
CA THR A 78 -15.09 -1.25 7.16
C THR A 78 -14.30 -2.54 7.34
N LYS A 79 -12.98 -2.55 7.05
CA LYS A 79 -12.12 -3.72 7.31
C LYS A 79 -12.11 -4.12 8.79
N LEU A 80 -11.97 -3.16 9.70
CA LEU A 80 -11.99 -3.41 11.14
C LEU A 80 -13.34 -3.96 11.62
N MET A 81 -14.45 -3.37 11.16
CA MET A 81 -15.80 -3.86 11.47
C MET A 81 -16.01 -5.31 11.01
N ARG A 82 -15.48 -5.70 9.83
CA ARG A 82 -15.52 -7.08 9.33
C ARG A 82 -14.68 -8.01 10.21
N LEU A 83 -13.43 -7.64 10.52
CA LEU A 83 -12.55 -8.42 11.39
C LEU A 83 -13.15 -8.64 12.80
N VAL A 84 -13.76 -7.62 13.39
CA VAL A 84 -14.44 -7.73 14.69
C VAL A 84 -15.62 -8.70 14.59
N LYS A 85 -16.42 -8.61 13.52
CA LYS A 85 -17.55 -9.52 13.28
C LYS A 85 -17.09 -10.97 13.10
N ASP A 86 -16.00 -11.18 12.37
CA ASP A 86 -15.46 -12.50 12.12
C ASP A 86 -14.78 -13.10 13.36
N ARG A 87 -14.09 -12.27 14.16
CA ARG A 87 -13.59 -12.67 15.49
C ARG A 87 -14.73 -13.11 16.41
N GLY A 88 -15.80 -12.32 16.52
CA GLY A 88 -16.96 -12.66 17.34
C GLY A 88 -17.68 -13.93 16.88
N ARG A 89 -17.66 -14.23 15.57
CA ARG A 89 -18.14 -15.51 15.02
C ARG A 89 -17.20 -16.66 15.34
N MET A 90 -15.88 -16.47 15.22
CA MET A 90 -14.86 -17.46 15.57
C MET A 90 -14.96 -17.86 17.05
N GLU A 91 -15.19 -16.89 17.92
CA GLU A 91 -15.40 -17.09 19.36
C GLU A 91 -16.68 -17.89 19.65
N GLN A 92 -17.76 -17.64 18.90
CA GLN A 92 -18.99 -18.45 18.95
C GLN A 92 -18.79 -19.88 18.40
N LEU A 93 -17.93 -20.07 17.39
CA LEU A 93 -17.57 -21.39 16.87
C LEU A 93 -16.70 -22.17 17.88
N ALA A 94 -15.76 -21.49 18.56
CA ALA A 94 -14.96 -22.06 19.64
C ALA A 94 -15.82 -22.46 20.86
N ALA A 95 -16.98 -21.83 21.05
CA ALA A 95 -18.00 -22.19 22.02
C ALA A 95 -18.95 -23.33 21.56
N GLY A 96 -18.68 -23.99 20.42
CA GLY A 96 -19.39 -25.20 19.99
C GLY A 96 -20.44 -25.02 18.88
N GLY A 97 -20.54 -23.85 18.25
CA GLY A 97 -21.34 -23.65 17.02
C GLY A 97 -20.60 -24.19 15.79
N GLY A 98 -21.29 -24.93 14.91
CA GLY A 98 -20.68 -25.68 13.80
C GLY A 98 -20.25 -24.88 12.56
N GLN A 99 -19.17 -25.40 11.95
CA GLN A 99 -18.77 -25.46 10.53
C GLN A 99 -18.59 -24.16 9.72
N LEU A 100 -17.42 -24.00 9.06
CA LEU A 100 -17.21 -23.38 7.72
C LEU A 100 -15.69 -23.18 7.43
N VAL A 101 -14.94 -24.26 7.22
CA VAL A 101 -13.50 -24.19 6.84
C VAL A 101 -13.29 -23.52 5.47
N SER A 102 -14.34 -23.33 4.67
CA SER A 102 -14.25 -22.78 3.31
C SER A 102 -14.29 -21.25 3.20
N ARG A 103 -14.64 -20.51 4.26
CA ARG A 103 -15.01 -19.08 4.13
C ARG A 103 -13.83 -18.10 4.27
N GLY A 104 -12.74 -18.48 4.95
CA GLY A 104 -11.56 -17.62 5.07
C GLY A 104 -10.87 -17.32 3.73
N ARG A 105 -10.75 -18.32 2.86
CA ARG A 105 -10.25 -18.16 1.48
C ARG A 105 -11.16 -17.27 0.63
N ASP A 106 -12.46 -17.30 0.88
CA ASP A 106 -13.44 -16.48 0.15
C ASP A 106 -13.24 -14.99 0.49
N VAL A 107 -12.94 -14.67 1.75
CA VAL A 107 -12.64 -13.28 2.18
C VAL A 107 -11.35 -12.75 1.56
N GLU A 108 -10.27 -13.54 1.55
CA GLU A 108 -9.00 -13.13 0.93
C GLU A 108 -9.15 -12.88 -0.59
N MET A 109 -9.92 -13.73 -1.27
CA MET A 109 -10.25 -13.54 -2.69
C MET A 109 -11.15 -12.30 -2.91
N GLU A 110 -12.12 -12.05 -2.02
CA GLU A 110 -12.98 -10.87 -2.08
C GLU A 110 -12.17 -9.58 -1.89
N GLU A 111 -11.17 -9.57 -0.99
CA GLU A 111 -10.26 -8.44 -0.79
C GLU A 111 -9.37 -8.16 -2.01
N MET A 112 -8.76 -9.21 -2.59
CA MET A 112 -8.00 -9.04 -3.84
C MET A 112 -8.89 -8.54 -4.99
N MET A 113 -10.14 -8.99 -5.05
CA MET A 113 -11.09 -8.53 -6.05
C MET A 113 -11.45 -7.04 -5.84
N GLU A 114 -11.68 -6.61 -4.61
CA GLU A 114 -11.97 -5.22 -4.25
C GLU A 114 -10.78 -4.30 -4.60
N GLU A 115 -9.55 -4.73 -4.31
CA GLU A 115 -8.31 -4.01 -4.65
C GLU A 115 -8.08 -3.90 -6.17
N LEU A 116 -8.31 -4.98 -6.91
CA LEU A 116 -8.24 -4.96 -8.37
C LEU A 116 -9.30 -4.03 -8.97
N GLN A 117 -10.53 -4.05 -8.45
CA GLN A 117 -11.60 -3.14 -8.89
C GLN A 117 -11.25 -1.67 -8.60
N ASP A 118 -10.68 -1.36 -7.43
CA ASP A 118 -10.18 -0.03 -7.10
C ASP A 118 -9.09 0.43 -8.05
N LYS A 119 -8.15 -0.46 -8.39
CA LYS A 119 -7.06 -0.18 -9.32
C LYS A 119 -7.58 0.08 -10.74
N VAL A 120 -8.56 -0.71 -11.20
CA VAL A 120 -9.24 -0.49 -12.48
C VAL A 120 -9.94 0.87 -12.50
N ARG A 121 -10.68 1.24 -11.45
CA ARG A 121 -11.32 2.56 -11.35
C ARG A 121 -10.29 3.69 -11.38
N GLY A 122 -9.19 3.56 -10.64
CA GLY A 122 -8.09 4.53 -10.64
C GLY A 122 -7.52 4.73 -12.04
N LEU A 123 -7.14 3.64 -12.71
CA LEU A 123 -6.61 3.68 -14.07
C LEU A 123 -7.61 4.25 -15.08
N GLN A 124 -8.92 3.98 -14.93
CA GLN A 124 -9.95 4.59 -15.77
C GLN A 124 -9.99 6.11 -15.60
N THR A 125 -9.97 6.62 -14.36
CA THR A 125 -9.96 8.07 -14.12
C THR A 125 -8.71 8.76 -14.65
N GLU A 126 -7.54 8.14 -14.53
CA GLU A 126 -6.30 8.64 -15.11
C GLU A 126 -6.34 8.66 -16.62
N ASN A 127 -6.83 7.57 -17.24
CA ASN A 127 -6.99 7.46 -18.69
C ASN A 127 -7.94 8.53 -19.24
N GLU A 128 -9.07 8.78 -18.57
CA GLU A 128 -9.97 9.89 -18.89
C GLU A 128 -9.29 11.25 -18.74
N GLY A 129 -8.52 11.46 -17.68
CA GLY A 129 -7.76 12.68 -17.46
C GLY A 129 -6.71 12.92 -18.56
N LEU A 130 -6.05 11.87 -19.03
CA LEU A 130 -5.12 11.92 -20.16
C LEU A 130 -5.84 12.21 -21.47
N LYS A 131 -7.00 11.59 -21.73
CA LYS A 131 -7.84 11.87 -22.89
C LYS A 131 -8.30 13.33 -22.95
N ARG A 132 -8.75 13.89 -21.82
CA ARG A 132 -9.14 15.31 -21.73
C ARG A 132 -7.95 16.24 -22.01
N ARG A 133 -6.79 15.97 -21.42
CA ARG A 133 -5.54 16.74 -21.67
C ARG A 133 -5.11 16.66 -23.13
N LEU A 134 -5.17 15.47 -23.73
CA LEU A 134 -4.88 15.27 -25.16
C LEU A 134 -5.82 16.10 -26.05
N LEU A 135 -7.12 16.14 -25.71
CA LEU A 135 -8.10 16.92 -26.45
C LEU A 135 -7.79 18.42 -26.39
N VAL A 136 -7.45 18.95 -25.20
CA VAL A 136 -7.02 20.34 -25.03
C VAL A 136 -5.76 20.64 -25.84
N ALA A 137 -4.74 19.77 -25.78
CA ALA A 137 -3.50 19.94 -26.54
C ALA A 137 -3.74 19.94 -28.07
N LYS A 138 -4.63 19.06 -28.56
CA LYS A 138 -5.06 19.06 -29.97
C LYS A 138 -5.75 20.39 -30.34
N GLY A 139 -6.64 20.89 -29.50
CA GLY A 139 -7.31 22.18 -29.72
C GLY A 139 -6.33 23.36 -29.76
N GLN A 140 -5.35 23.37 -28.86
CA GLN A 140 -4.27 24.37 -28.86
C GLN A 140 -3.44 24.31 -30.15
N LEU A 141 -3.12 23.11 -30.64
CA LEU A 141 -2.37 22.95 -31.89
C LEU A 141 -3.15 23.51 -33.09
N ILE A 142 -4.44 23.17 -33.21
CA ILE A 142 -5.31 23.64 -34.30
C ILE A 142 -5.41 25.18 -34.28
N ASN A 143 -5.61 25.79 -33.11
CA ASN A 143 -5.69 27.25 -32.97
C ASN A 143 -4.34 27.94 -33.23
N SER A 144 -3.22 27.28 -32.91
CA SER A 144 -1.87 27.78 -33.20
C SER A 144 -1.48 27.70 -34.69
N GLN A 145 -2.14 26.85 -35.47
CA GLN A 145 -1.92 26.74 -36.92
C GLN A 145 -2.77 27.76 -37.70
N SER A 146 -3.99 28.07 -37.24
CA SER A 146 -4.87 29.06 -37.86
C SER A 146 -4.30 30.50 -37.81
N THR A 147 -3.47 30.82 -36.83
CA THR A 147 -2.84 32.14 -36.68
C THR A 147 -1.57 32.36 -37.51
N ARG A 148 -1.13 31.38 -38.32
CA ARG A 148 0.13 31.45 -39.09
C ARG A 148 -0.03 31.94 -40.55
N SER A 149 -1.00 32.80 -40.84
CA SER A 149 -0.90 33.65 -42.04
C SER A 149 0.08 34.79 -41.75
N THR A 150 1.37 34.45 -41.75
CA THR A 150 2.45 35.44 -41.65
C THR A 150 2.71 35.99 -43.05
N PRO A 151 2.69 37.33 -43.27
CA PRO A 151 2.89 37.95 -44.59
C PRO A 151 4.21 37.59 -45.29
N TYR A 152 5.15 37.01 -44.54
CA TYR A 152 6.49 36.65 -44.97
C TYR A 152 6.71 35.14 -45.05
N GLY A 153 5.66 34.32 -45.18
CA GLY A 153 5.76 32.87 -45.33
C GLY A 153 6.59 32.39 -46.53
N ARG A 154 6.88 33.29 -47.50
CA ARG A 154 7.77 33.04 -48.65
C ARG A 154 9.27 33.19 -48.31
N VAL A 155 9.61 33.84 -47.21
CA VAL A 155 11.00 34.05 -46.80
C VAL A 155 11.48 32.82 -46.03
N GLN A 156 12.42 32.07 -46.61
CA GLN A 156 13.00 30.91 -45.93
C GLN A 156 13.96 31.36 -44.82
N SER A 157 13.91 30.66 -43.68
CA SER A 157 14.85 30.89 -42.58
C SER A 157 16.28 30.61 -43.05
N ARG A 158 17.17 31.60 -42.89
CA ARG A 158 18.60 31.46 -43.25
C ARG A 158 19.38 30.64 -42.23
N VAL A 159 18.78 30.36 -41.08
CA VAL A 159 19.33 29.49 -40.02
C VAL A 159 18.43 28.27 -39.86
N ASN A 160 19.04 27.09 -39.89
CA ASN A 160 18.33 25.82 -39.79
C ASN A 160 18.03 25.53 -38.31
N SER A 161 16.84 25.86 -37.84
CA SER A 161 16.40 25.56 -36.46
C SER A 161 15.94 24.11 -36.28
N GLY A 162 16.17 23.20 -37.22
CA GLY A 162 15.88 21.77 -37.08
C GLY A 162 14.40 21.38 -37.06
N LEU A 163 13.46 22.34 -37.20
CA LEU A 163 12.02 22.07 -37.20
C LEU A 163 11.49 21.97 -38.64
N THR A 164 11.13 20.76 -39.08
CA THR A 164 10.55 20.53 -40.41
C THR A 164 9.07 20.98 -40.44
N LYS A 165 8.71 21.84 -41.41
CA LYS A 165 7.31 22.21 -41.64
C LYS A 165 6.64 21.11 -42.47
N LEU A 166 5.70 20.40 -41.86
CA LEU A 166 4.76 19.51 -42.53
C LEU A 166 3.89 20.35 -43.47
N ARG A 167 4.12 20.21 -44.78
CA ARG A 167 3.35 20.89 -45.83
C ARG A 167 2.35 19.91 -46.41
N ASP A 168 1.10 20.06 -45.98
CA ASP A 168 -0.08 19.61 -46.71
C ASP A 168 -0.30 20.57 -47.89
N ASP A 169 -0.26 20.05 -49.11
CA ASP A 169 -0.86 20.71 -50.28
C ASP A 169 -1.50 19.62 -51.14
N ALA A 170 -2.75 19.30 -50.82
CA ALA A 170 -3.68 18.61 -51.70
C ALA A 170 -4.29 19.63 -52.68
N SER A 171 -4.01 19.50 -53.99
CA SER A 171 -4.94 19.84 -55.10
C SER A 171 -4.27 19.72 -56.49
N SER A 172 -4.63 18.65 -57.23
CA SER A 172 -5.00 18.56 -58.67
C SER A 172 -4.16 19.18 -59.81
N PRO A 173 -4.35 18.81 -61.10
CA PRO A 173 -4.60 17.51 -61.77
C PRO A 173 -3.64 17.28 -63.00
N PRO A 174 -3.74 16.16 -63.77
CA PRO A 174 -2.67 15.70 -64.67
C PRO A 174 -2.82 16.14 -66.14
N THR A 175 -1.70 16.39 -66.81
CA THR A 175 -1.64 16.54 -68.28
C THR A 175 -0.49 15.69 -68.87
N ARG A 176 -0.89 14.59 -69.54
CA ARG A 176 -0.48 14.10 -70.87
C ARG A 176 0.89 14.60 -71.42
N THR A 177 1.82 13.79 -71.94
CA THR A 177 1.73 12.73 -72.98
C THR A 177 3.10 12.08 -73.20
N LYS A 178 3.11 10.78 -73.60
CA LYS A 178 3.98 10.06 -74.58
C LYS A 178 5.51 10.19 -74.35
N SER A 179 6.33 9.13 -74.30
CA SER A 179 6.60 8.14 -75.35
C SER A 179 7.86 7.34 -74.98
N SER A 180 7.95 6.14 -75.54
CA SER A 180 9.16 5.44 -75.98
C SER A 180 10.01 4.65 -74.99
N GLU A 181 10.17 3.39 -75.40
CA GLU A 181 11.12 2.38 -74.97
C GLU A 181 12.57 2.89 -74.85
N GLY A 182 13.35 2.22 -74.01
CA GLY A 182 14.81 2.33 -74.01
C GLY A 182 15.40 1.95 -72.66
N GLY A 183 15.95 0.75 -72.56
CA GLY A 183 16.72 0.31 -71.40
C GLY A 183 17.87 1.27 -71.09
N GLY A 184 17.96 1.66 -69.82
CA GLY A 184 19.02 2.53 -69.33
C GLY A 184 18.89 2.67 -67.82
N ARG A 185 19.74 1.94 -67.09
CA ARG A 185 19.95 2.11 -65.64
C ARG A 185 20.14 3.59 -65.33
N PRO A 186 19.39 4.22 -64.41
CA PRO A 186 19.59 5.62 -64.13
C PRO A 186 20.88 5.81 -63.30
N PRO A 187 21.63 6.89 -63.54
CA PRO A 187 22.88 7.17 -62.87
C PRO A 187 22.63 7.53 -61.40
N THR A 188 23.50 7.04 -60.53
CA THR A 188 23.56 7.42 -59.12
C THR A 188 23.73 8.93 -58.97
N GLY A 189 22.73 9.61 -58.40
CA GLY A 189 22.88 11.02 -58.01
C GLY A 189 21.59 11.71 -57.56
N LEU A 190 21.45 11.89 -56.24
CA LEU A 190 20.72 12.98 -55.57
C LEU A 190 19.18 13.02 -55.66
N LEU A 191 18.50 11.93 -55.32
CA LEU A 191 17.14 12.04 -54.75
C LEU A 191 17.26 12.35 -53.24
N PRO A 192 16.49 13.32 -52.70
CA PRO A 192 16.47 13.55 -51.25
C PRO A 192 16.10 12.27 -50.49
N ARG A 193 17.07 11.71 -49.75
CA ARG A 193 17.01 10.40 -49.06
C ARG A 193 16.09 10.39 -47.83
N PHE A 194 15.00 11.14 -47.84
CA PHE A 194 14.09 11.25 -46.69
C PHE A 194 13.45 9.90 -46.31
N GLY A 195 13.14 9.04 -47.29
CA GLY A 195 12.59 7.70 -47.00
C GLY A 195 13.59 6.71 -46.43
N HIS A 196 14.88 6.81 -46.80
CA HIS A 196 15.91 5.91 -46.28
C HIS A 196 16.24 6.23 -44.83
N SER A 197 16.34 7.52 -44.49
CA SER A 197 16.55 7.99 -43.11
C SER A 197 15.38 7.60 -42.19
N LEU A 198 14.12 7.71 -42.65
CA LEU A 198 12.95 7.35 -41.85
C LEU A 198 12.85 5.83 -41.61
N LEU A 199 13.19 5.02 -42.61
CA LEU A 199 13.25 3.57 -42.46
C LEU A 199 14.42 3.12 -41.57
N GLU A 200 15.54 3.83 -41.63
CA GLU A 200 16.69 3.60 -40.75
C GLU A 200 16.37 3.99 -39.30
N GLU A 201 15.67 5.10 -39.09
CA GLU A 201 15.12 5.51 -37.80
C GLU A 201 14.13 4.49 -37.24
N ALA A 202 13.19 4.01 -38.05
CA ALA A 202 12.26 2.96 -37.64
C ALA A 202 12.99 1.65 -37.27
N ARG A 203 14.06 1.28 -38.00
CA ARG A 203 14.88 0.11 -37.66
C ARG A 203 15.68 0.31 -36.37
N ALA A 204 16.20 1.51 -36.13
CA ALA A 204 16.89 1.84 -34.89
C ALA A 204 15.92 1.81 -33.70
N GLU A 205 14.71 2.34 -33.88
CA GLU A 205 13.66 2.32 -32.87
C GLU A 205 13.21 0.88 -32.55
N VAL A 206 13.07 0.01 -33.55
CA VAL A 206 12.78 -1.41 -33.31
C VAL A 206 13.85 -2.05 -32.41
N ARG A 207 15.14 -1.82 -32.68
CA ARG A 207 16.23 -2.34 -31.83
C ARG A 207 16.19 -1.75 -30.42
N ASN A 208 15.86 -0.46 -30.29
CA ASN A 208 15.75 0.20 -29.01
C ASN A 208 14.59 -0.41 -28.19
N LEU A 209 13.44 -0.62 -28.81
CA LEU A 209 12.30 -1.27 -28.19
C LEU A 209 12.60 -2.72 -27.81
N GLU A 210 13.33 -3.47 -28.66
CA GLU A 210 13.80 -4.82 -28.34
C GLU A 210 14.71 -4.80 -27.09
N ASN A 211 15.66 -3.88 -27.00
CA ASN A 211 16.51 -3.73 -25.81
C ASN A 211 15.71 -3.37 -24.55
N VAL A 212 14.70 -2.50 -24.67
CA VAL A 212 13.82 -2.15 -23.55
C VAL A 212 13.00 -3.35 -23.12
N MET A 213 12.46 -4.12 -24.08
CA MET A 213 11.73 -5.36 -23.78
C MET A 213 12.62 -6.39 -23.09
N GLU A 214 13.87 -6.56 -23.53
CA GLU A 214 14.84 -7.45 -22.87
C GLU A 214 15.16 -6.98 -21.45
N LEU A 215 15.37 -5.68 -21.25
CA LEU A 215 15.62 -5.12 -19.92
C LEU A 215 14.41 -5.31 -19.00
N GLN A 216 13.21 -5.04 -19.49
CA GLN A 216 11.97 -5.25 -18.74
C GLN A 216 11.78 -6.73 -18.39
N ARG A 217 12.07 -7.64 -19.33
CA ARG A 217 11.99 -9.07 -19.08
C ARG A 217 12.98 -9.51 -17.99
N ARG A 218 14.23 -9.05 -18.03
CA ARG A 218 15.21 -9.33 -16.97
C ARG A 218 14.75 -8.82 -15.61
N HIS A 219 14.20 -7.60 -15.58
CA HIS A 219 13.68 -7.04 -14.34
C HIS A 219 12.50 -7.84 -13.77
N VAL A 220 11.61 -8.34 -14.64
CA VAL A 220 10.53 -9.24 -14.24
C VAL A 220 11.09 -10.55 -13.68
N GLU A 221 12.07 -11.16 -14.37
CA GLU A 221 12.73 -12.40 -13.90
C GLU A 221 13.41 -12.21 -12.53
N GLU A 222 14.08 -11.08 -12.29
CA GLU A 222 14.67 -10.73 -10.99
C GLU A 222 13.61 -10.57 -9.89
N MET A 223 12.50 -9.89 -10.19
CA MET A 223 11.40 -9.70 -9.25
C MET A 223 10.67 -11.02 -8.95
N GLU A 224 10.52 -11.90 -9.94
CA GLU A 224 9.97 -13.23 -9.78
C GLU A 224 10.86 -14.08 -8.86
N ALA A 225 12.17 -14.10 -9.10
CA ALA A 225 13.13 -14.81 -8.26
C ALA A 225 13.13 -14.30 -6.80
N ALA A 226 13.10 -12.97 -6.61
CA ALA A 226 12.98 -12.38 -5.27
C ALA A 226 11.66 -12.78 -4.58
N SER A 227 10.56 -12.82 -5.34
CA SER A 227 9.26 -13.24 -4.86
C SER A 227 9.25 -14.73 -4.46
N GLU A 228 9.91 -15.59 -5.22
CA GLU A 228 10.08 -17.01 -4.90
C GLU A 228 10.89 -17.21 -3.61
N MET A 229 12.02 -16.53 -3.46
CA MET A 229 12.83 -16.59 -2.23
C MET A 229 12.01 -16.18 -1.00
N LEU A 230 11.25 -15.08 -1.07
CA LEU A 230 10.39 -14.64 0.04
C LEU A 230 9.29 -15.67 0.37
N ARG A 231 8.71 -16.34 -0.63
CA ARG A 231 7.74 -17.43 -0.39
C ARG A 231 8.38 -18.64 0.27
N GLU A 232 9.62 -18.98 -0.08
CA GLU A 232 10.36 -20.06 0.57
C GLU A 232 10.70 -19.71 2.03
N GLU A 233 11.15 -18.49 2.29
CA GLU A 233 11.41 -18.01 3.65
C GLU A 233 10.15 -18.05 4.51
N LEU A 234 9.01 -17.63 3.97
CA LEU A 234 7.74 -17.72 4.66
C LEU A 234 7.40 -19.17 5.02
N ARG A 235 7.50 -20.11 4.06
CA ARG A 235 7.27 -21.54 4.32
C ARG A 235 8.21 -22.12 5.37
N ARG A 236 9.49 -21.74 5.34
CA ARG A 236 10.46 -22.15 6.38
C ARG A 236 10.05 -21.62 7.75
N LYS A 237 9.63 -20.36 7.84
CA LYS A 237 9.18 -19.75 9.10
C LYS A 237 7.90 -20.38 9.62
N GLU A 238 6.93 -20.67 8.76
CA GLU A 238 5.71 -21.39 9.12
C GLU A 238 6.05 -22.76 9.74
N ALA A 239 6.92 -23.54 9.09
CA ALA A 239 7.36 -24.83 9.61
C ALA A 239 8.09 -24.71 10.98
N GLU A 240 8.96 -23.72 11.14
CA GLU A 240 9.62 -23.45 12.44
C GLU A 240 8.60 -23.14 13.55
N TYR A 241 7.56 -22.35 13.25
CA TYR A 241 6.53 -22.01 14.24
C TYR A 241 5.65 -23.20 14.60
N GLU A 242 5.29 -24.03 13.62
CA GLU A 242 4.56 -25.28 13.86
C GLU A 242 5.36 -26.23 14.75
N GLU A 243 6.65 -26.38 14.50
CA GLU A 243 7.54 -27.21 15.33
C GLU A 243 7.61 -26.67 16.77
N ARG A 244 7.86 -25.36 16.96
CA ARG A 244 7.87 -24.74 18.29
C ARG A 244 6.55 -24.93 19.03
N LEU A 245 5.42 -24.82 18.33
CA LEU A 245 4.10 -25.04 18.91
C LEU A 245 3.91 -26.49 19.37
N LEU A 246 4.35 -27.47 18.57
CA LEU A 246 4.33 -28.87 18.95
C LEU A 246 5.22 -29.14 20.18
N GLN A 247 6.43 -28.58 20.21
CA GLN A 247 7.34 -28.71 21.34
C GLN A 247 6.70 -28.16 22.64
N VAL A 248 6.07 -26.99 22.60
CA VAL A 248 5.39 -26.41 23.77
C VAL A 248 4.24 -27.31 24.26
N ARG A 249 3.41 -27.83 23.33
CA ARG A 249 2.34 -28.77 23.69
C ARG A 249 2.87 -30.06 24.32
N GLN A 250 3.96 -30.60 23.78
CA GLN A 250 4.61 -31.79 24.32
C GLN A 250 5.20 -31.52 25.72
N GLN A 251 5.83 -30.37 25.93
CA GLN A 251 6.34 -29.94 27.23
C GLN A 251 5.21 -29.78 28.26
N GLN A 252 4.09 -29.17 27.88
CA GLN A 252 2.94 -29.05 28.77
C GLN A 252 2.37 -30.42 29.15
N THR A 253 2.23 -31.32 28.16
CA THR A 253 1.70 -32.66 28.38
C THR A 253 2.63 -33.50 29.26
N SER A 254 3.94 -33.43 29.05
CA SER A 254 4.93 -34.12 29.87
C SER A 254 4.98 -33.59 31.30
N LYS A 255 4.87 -32.27 31.50
CA LYS A 255 4.75 -31.67 32.84
C LYS A 255 3.50 -32.19 33.56
N LEU A 256 2.34 -32.20 32.89
CA LEU A 256 1.10 -32.74 33.45
C LEU A 256 1.24 -34.22 33.82
N ARG A 257 1.83 -35.04 32.94
CA ARG A 257 2.11 -36.46 33.24
C ARG A 257 2.99 -36.61 34.46
N SER A 258 4.12 -35.89 34.54
CA SER A 258 5.01 -35.94 35.69
C SER A 258 4.33 -35.51 37.00
N HIS A 259 3.42 -34.54 36.93
CA HIS A 259 2.66 -34.10 38.10
C HIS A 259 1.67 -35.17 38.57
N VAL A 260 0.96 -35.81 37.63
CA VAL A 260 0.09 -36.96 37.93
C VAL A 260 0.89 -38.10 38.52
N ASP A 261 2.03 -38.46 37.92
CA ASP A 261 2.91 -39.54 38.40
C ASP A 261 3.41 -39.26 39.83
N SER A 262 3.82 -38.01 40.11
CA SER A 262 4.21 -37.58 41.46
C SER A 262 3.06 -37.67 42.46
N ASN A 263 1.83 -37.30 42.05
CA ASN A 263 0.66 -37.39 42.92
C ASN A 263 0.28 -38.85 43.20
N VAL A 264 0.42 -39.74 42.21
CA VAL A 264 0.21 -41.19 42.40
C VAL A 264 1.18 -41.75 43.43
N VAL A 265 2.48 -41.40 43.34
CA VAL A 265 3.48 -41.82 44.32
C VAL A 265 3.15 -41.27 45.72
N LEU A 266 2.71 -40.00 45.81
CA LEU A 266 2.33 -39.41 47.08
C LEU A 266 1.14 -40.14 47.72
N ILE A 267 0.10 -40.48 46.94
CA ILE A 267 -1.06 -41.24 47.41
C ILE A 267 -0.63 -42.62 47.90
N GLN A 268 0.26 -43.31 47.17
CA GLN A 268 0.80 -44.61 47.58
C GLN A 268 1.55 -44.51 48.92
N LEU A 269 2.38 -43.48 49.10
CA LEU A 269 3.08 -43.25 50.36
C LEU A 269 2.13 -42.90 51.51
N GLN A 270 1.12 -42.07 51.27
CA GLN A 270 0.08 -41.76 52.26
C GLN A 270 -0.67 -43.01 52.68
N GLN A 271 -1.00 -43.90 51.74
CA GLN A 271 -1.63 -45.19 52.03
C GLN A 271 -0.72 -46.08 52.89
N GLN A 272 0.57 -46.18 52.56
CA GLN A 272 1.51 -46.94 53.38
C GLN A 272 1.64 -46.36 54.79
N LEU A 273 1.64 -45.04 54.94
CA LEU A 273 1.66 -44.40 56.26
C LEU A 273 0.39 -44.68 57.05
N SER A 274 -0.79 -44.65 56.43
CA SER A 274 -2.03 -45.01 57.12
C SER A 274 -2.05 -46.47 57.54
N ASP A 275 -1.62 -47.40 56.69
CA ASP A 275 -1.57 -48.83 57.01
C ASP A 275 -0.61 -49.11 58.17
N ARG A 276 0.56 -48.44 58.17
CA ARG A 276 1.53 -48.52 59.27
C ARG A 276 0.97 -47.90 60.56
N SER A 277 0.31 -46.74 60.47
CA SER A 277 -0.35 -46.11 61.62
C SER A 277 -1.38 -47.04 62.25
N VAL A 278 -2.23 -47.68 61.44
CA VAL A 278 -3.20 -48.68 61.92
C VAL A 278 -2.48 -49.82 62.62
N SER A 279 -1.43 -50.39 62.01
CA SER A 279 -0.66 -51.47 62.63
C SER A 279 -0.02 -51.08 63.97
N VAL A 280 0.44 -49.84 64.12
CA VAL A 280 0.97 -49.31 65.39
C VAL A 280 -0.14 -49.20 66.43
N THR A 281 -1.29 -48.60 66.08
CA THR A 281 -2.42 -48.48 67.01
C THR A 281 -2.95 -49.84 67.47
N GLU A 282 -2.93 -50.86 66.60
CA GLU A 282 -3.29 -52.23 66.97
C GLU A 282 -2.29 -52.83 67.96
N LEU A 283 -0.98 -52.63 67.74
CA LEU A 283 0.07 -53.11 68.65
C LEU A 283 0.03 -52.39 70.00
N GLU A 284 -0.22 -51.07 70.02
CA GLU A 284 -0.44 -50.29 71.24
C GLU A 284 -1.65 -50.83 72.01
N GLY A 285 -2.76 -51.12 71.34
CA GLY A 285 -3.94 -51.73 71.95
C GLY A 285 -3.66 -53.11 72.57
N ARG A 286 -2.91 -53.97 71.86
CA ARG A 286 -2.47 -55.27 72.40
C ARG A 286 -1.50 -55.13 73.58
N PHE A 287 -0.61 -54.15 73.54
CA PHE A 287 0.33 -53.88 74.63
C PHE A 287 -0.40 -53.43 75.91
N LEU A 288 -1.39 -52.55 75.77
CA LEU A 288 -2.23 -52.12 76.90
C LEU A 288 -2.99 -53.30 77.52
N GLN A 289 -3.55 -54.20 76.70
CA GLN A 289 -4.22 -55.42 77.19
C GLN A 289 -3.28 -56.36 77.98
N LEU A 290 -1.97 -56.33 77.72
CA LEU A 290 -0.98 -57.12 78.47
C LEU A 290 -0.50 -56.43 79.74
N GLN A 291 -0.78 -55.13 79.92
CA GLN A 291 -0.47 -54.38 81.14
C GLN A 291 -1.58 -54.43 82.19
N GLU A 292 -2.82 -54.79 81.81
CA GLU A 292 -3.93 -55.12 82.72
C GLU A 292 -3.85 -56.56 83.25
#